data_AF-A0A0B7MMW4-F1
#
_entry.id   AF-A0A0B7MMW4-F1
#
_cell.length_a   1.000
_cell.length_b   1.000
_cell.length_c   1.000
_cell.angle_alpha   90.00
_cell.angle_beta   90.00
_cell.angle_gamma   90.00
#
_symmetry.space_group_name_H-M   'P 1'
#
loop_
_entity.id
_entity.type
_entity.pdbx_description
1 polymer ?
#
loop_
_entity_poly.entity_id
_entity_poly.type
_entity_poly.pdbx_seq_one_letter_code
_entity_poly.pdbx_strand_id
1 'polypeptide(L)'
;MDWVWFLALAIFPTIGGHTVYNWALRYVKTMVVSVSILGEPVGATILAFLIFNEAPGPMQLLGGLVIIAGIFIFLTAARSENSKAA
;
A
#
# COMPACT_ATOMS: atom_id res chain seq x y z
N MET A 1 -27.26 7.65 13.82
CA MET A 1 -26.15 6.76 14.22
C MET A 1 -25.01 6.78 13.20
N ASP A 2 -25.24 7.36 12.02
CA ASP A 2 -24.29 7.41 10.90
C ASP A 2 -23.07 8.27 11.18
N TRP A 3 -23.23 9.33 11.97
CA TRP A 3 -22.14 10.18 12.45
C TRP A 3 -21.04 9.41 13.20
N VAL A 4 -21.39 8.31 13.88
CA VAL A 4 -20.41 7.47 14.59
C VAL A 4 -19.50 6.74 13.59
N TRP A 5 -20.06 6.23 12.49
CA TRP A 5 -19.28 5.58 11.44
C TRP A 5 -18.35 6.56 10.72
N PHE A 6 -18.82 7.78 10.44
CA PHE A 6 -17.95 8.83 9.90
C PHE A 6 -16.79 9.17 10.85
N LEU A 7 -17.07 9.26 12.14
CA LEU A 7 -16.04 9.57 13.15
C LEU A 7 -15.06 8.41 13.31
N ALA A 8 -15.53 7.16 13.26
CA ALA A 8 -14.68 5.97 13.26
C ALA A 8 -13.79 5.91 12.02
N LEU A 9 -14.31 6.22 10.83
CA LEU A 9 -13.53 6.31 9.60
C LEU A 9 -12.50 7.46 9.64
N ALA A 10 -12.85 8.60 10.22
CA ALA A 10 -11.92 9.73 10.36
C ALA A 10 -10.72 9.37 11.26
N ILE A 11 -10.97 8.64 12.34
CA ILE A 11 -9.93 8.33 13.33
C ILE A 11 -9.10 7.10 12.90
N PHE A 12 -9.75 6.02 12.49
CA PHE A 12 -9.07 4.74 12.31
C PHE A 12 -8.27 4.66 11.00
N PRO A 13 -8.88 4.60 9.80
CA PRO A 13 -8.13 4.53 8.55
C PRO A 13 -7.43 5.86 8.19
N THR A 14 -8.00 7.02 8.52
CA THR A 14 -7.36 8.30 8.14
C THR A 14 -6.24 8.69 9.10
N ILE A 15 -6.55 9.02 10.35
CA ILE A 15 -5.52 9.44 11.30
C ILE A 15 -4.55 8.29 11.60
N GLY A 16 -5.05 7.07 11.81
CA GLY A 16 -4.22 5.89 12.00
C GLY A 16 -3.28 5.62 10.81
N GLY A 17 -3.82 5.62 9.58
CA GLY A 17 -3.03 5.41 8.37
C GLY A 17 -1.92 6.45 8.18
N HIS A 18 -2.26 7.74 8.30
CA HIS A 18 -1.26 8.82 8.18
C HIS A 18 -0.24 8.82 9.32
N THR A 19 -0.62 8.40 10.53
CA THR A 19 0.31 8.29 11.67
C THR A 19 1.33 7.18 11.44
N VAL A 20 0.88 6.01 10.98
CA VAL A 20 1.77 4.88 10.63
C VAL A 20 2.67 5.26 9.45
N TYR A 21 2.14 5.96 8.44
CA TYR A 21 2.93 6.46 7.32
C TYR A 21 4.04 7.42 7.78
N ASN A 22 3.70 8.42 8.59
CA ASN A 22 4.68 9.36 9.12
C ASN A 22 5.69 8.69 10.07
N TRP A 23 5.25 7.69 10.83
CA TRP A 23 6.14 6.88 11.66
C TRP A 23 7.12 6.08 10.79
N ALA A 24 6.66 5.44 9.72
CA ALA A 24 7.49 4.66 8.81
C ALA A 24 8.55 5.51 8.11
N LEU A 25 8.21 6.75 7.72
CA LEU A 25 9.17 7.70 7.14
C LEU A 25 10.34 8.04 8.07
N ARG A 26 10.19 7.87 9.38
CA ARG A 26 11.27 8.11 10.36
C ARG A 26 12.31 6.98 10.37
N TYR A 27 11.94 5.77 9.94
CA TYR A 27 12.81 4.58 9.99
C TYR A 27 13.19 4.02 8.62
N VAL A 28 12.46 4.41 7.57
CA VAL A 28 12.63 3.90 6.20
C VAL A 28 12.75 5.06 5.22
N LYS A 29 13.59 4.93 4.18
CA LYS A 29 13.72 5.93 3.12
C LYS A 29 12.33 6.26 2.54
N THR A 30 12.05 7.56 2.37
CA THR A 30 10.77 8.09 1.86
C THR A 30 10.28 7.36 0.63
N MET A 31 11.18 7.07 -0.31
CA MET A 31 10.83 6.43 -1.57
C MET A 31 10.33 4.98 -1.41
N VAL A 32 10.85 4.24 -0.45
CA VAL A 32 10.38 2.87 -0.14
C VAL A 32 8.98 2.91 0.48
N VAL A 33 8.73 3.88 1.38
CA VAL A 33 7.41 4.05 1.99
C VAL A 33 6.37 4.46 0.95
N SER A 34 6.71 5.40 0.06
CA SER A 34 5.80 5.84 -1.02
C SER A 34 5.49 4.73 -2.03
N VAL A 35 6.48 3.92 -2.43
CA VAL A 35 6.26 2.78 -3.34
C VAL A 35 5.43 1.69 -2.66
N SER A 36 5.52 1.53 -1.34
CA SER A 36 4.70 0.56 -0.59
C SER A 36 3.20 0.92 -0.58
N ILE A 37 2.83 2.20 -0.71
CA ILE A 37 1.41 2.63 -0.82
C ILE A 37 0.75 2.04 -2.07
N LEU A 38 1.50 1.81 -3.15
CA LEU A 38 0.96 1.15 -4.34
C LEU A 38 0.43 -0.26 -4.03
N GLY A 39 0.82 -0.86 -2.90
CA GLY A 39 0.27 -2.13 -2.41
C GLY A 39 -1.17 -2.02 -1.88
N GLU A 40 -1.67 -0.83 -1.52
CA GLU A 40 -3.05 -0.65 -1.04
C GLU A 40 -4.13 -1.18 -2.01
N PRO A 41 -4.14 -0.84 -3.31
CA PRO A 41 -5.11 -1.40 -4.25
C PRO A 41 -5.02 -2.93 -4.38
N VAL A 42 -3.81 -3.51 -4.25
CA VAL A 42 -3.63 -4.98 -4.27
C VAL A 42 -4.25 -5.58 -3.01
N GLY A 43 -3.93 -5.03 -1.84
CA GLY A 43 -4.51 -5.44 -0.55
C GLY A 43 -6.03 -5.28 -0.52
N ALA A 44 -6.54 -4.16 -1.03
CA ALA A 44 -7.98 -3.88 -1.15
C ALA A 44 -8.67 -4.89 -2.06
N THR A 45 -8.04 -5.29 -3.17
CA THR A 45 -8.58 -6.32 -4.07
C THR A 45 -8.66 -7.69 -3.37
N ILE A 46 -7.63 -8.05 -2.59
CA ILE A 46 -7.62 -9.30 -1.80
C ILE A 46 -8.70 -9.25 -0.69
N LEU A 47 -8.80 -8.13 0.02
CA LEU A 47 -9.83 -7.92 1.04
C LEU A 47 -11.24 -7.94 0.45
N ALA A 48 -11.43 -7.36 -0.75
CA ALA A 48 -12.70 -7.39 -1.47
C ALA A 48 -13.13 -8.83 -1.77
N PHE A 49 -12.19 -9.64 -2.25
CA PHE A 49 -12.42 -11.07 -2.47
C PHE A 49 -12.77 -11.82 -1.18
N LEU A 50 -12.05 -11.58 -0.08
CA LEU A 50 -12.27 -12.30 1.18
C LEU A 50 -13.55 -11.89 1.93
N ILE A 51 -13.86 -10.59 1.98
CA ILE A 51 -14.98 -10.06 2.77
C ILE A 51 -16.27 -10.07 1.95
N PHE A 52 -16.20 -9.67 0.68
CA PHE A 52 -17.38 -9.50 -0.17
C PHE A 52 -17.58 -10.65 -1.16
N ASN A 53 -16.67 -11.64 -1.22
CA ASN A 53 -16.69 -12.72 -2.23
C ASN A 53 -16.73 -12.21 -3.68
N GLU A 54 -16.25 -10.98 -3.91
CA GLU A 54 -16.17 -10.40 -5.25
C GLU A 54 -14.88 -10.87 -5.94
N ALA A 55 -15.02 -11.69 -6.98
CA ALA A 55 -13.89 -12.15 -7.77
C ALA A 55 -13.25 -10.96 -8.51
N PRO A 56 -11.93 -10.77 -8.39
CA PRO A 56 -11.24 -9.69 -9.07
C PRO A 56 -11.37 -9.85 -10.59
N GLY A 57 -11.75 -8.77 -11.26
CA GLY A 57 -11.87 -8.75 -12.72
C GLY A 57 -10.51 -8.89 -13.42
N PRO A 58 -10.48 -9.23 -14.72
CA PRO A 58 -9.24 -9.37 -15.48
C PRO A 58 -8.35 -8.12 -15.44
N MET A 59 -8.98 -6.93 -15.45
CA MET A 59 -8.26 -5.65 -15.39
C MET A 59 -7.64 -5.39 -14.00
N GLN A 60 -8.31 -5.81 -12.91
CA GLN A 60 -7.76 -5.72 -11.56
C GLN A 60 -6.56 -6.66 -11.39
N LEU A 61 -6.64 -7.87 -11.96
CA LEU A 61 -5.51 -8.80 -11.96
C LEU A 61 -4.31 -8.26 -12.73
N LEU A 62 -4.53 -7.69 -13.92
CA LEU A 62 -3.46 -7.03 -14.69
C LEU A 62 -2.86 -5.85 -13.93
N GLY A 63 -3.70 -4.97 -13.37
CA GLY A 63 -3.23 -3.84 -12.56
C GLY A 63 -2.43 -4.30 -11.34
N GLY A 64 -2.90 -5.31 -10.62
CA GLY A 64 -2.21 -5.88 -9.47
C GLY A 64 -0.86 -6.49 -9.84
N LEU A 65 -0.78 -7.18 -10.98
CA LEU A 65 0.47 -7.75 -11.47
C LEU A 65 1.48 -6.67 -11.85
N VAL A 66 1.04 -5.59 -12.51
CA VAL A 66 1.88 -4.42 -12.83
C VAL A 66 2.41 -3.76 -11.57
N ILE A 67 1.57 -3.59 -10.54
CA ILE A 67 1.97 -3.01 -9.26
C ILE A 67 3.05 -3.86 -8.58
N ILE A 68 2.83 -5.17 -8.46
CA ILE A 68 3.78 -6.09 -7.82
C ILE A 68 5.11 -6.08 -8.58
N ALA A 69 5.07 -6.13 -9.92
CA ALA A 69 6.26 -6.06 -10.75
C ALA A 69 7.01 -4.73 -10.56
N GLY A 70 6.30 -3.61 -10.54
CA GLY A 70 6.87 -2.27 -10.31
C GLY A 70 7.56 -2.15 -8.95
N ILE A 71 6.90 -2.62 -7.88
CA ILE A 71 7.47 -2.64 -6.52
C ILE A 71 8.73 -3.52 -6.49
N PHE A 72 8.70 -4.70 -7.09
CA PHE A 72 9.84 -5.62 -7.11
C PHE A 72 11.06 -5.04 -7.85
N ILE A 73 10.85 -4.46 -9.03
CA ILE A 73 11.91 -3.79 -9.80
C ILE A 73 12.47 -2.61 -9.00
N PHE A 74 11.61 -1.81 -8.39
CA PHE A 74 12.04 -0.67 -7.59
C PHE A 74 12.90 -1.08 -6.39
N LEU A 75 12.46 -2.09 -5.62
CA LEU A 75 13.20 -2.58 -4.45
C LEU A 75 14.56 -3.18 -4.81
N THR A 76 14.63 -3.92 -5.93
CA THR A 76 15.89 -4.50 -6.42
C THR A 76 16.85 -3.43 -6.92
N ALA A 77 16.36 -2.43 -7.65
CA ALA A 77 17.15 -1.28 -8.11
C ALA A 77 17.67 -0.43 -6.94
N ALA A 78 16.81 -0.10 -5.97
CA ALA A 78 17.17 0.68 -4.79
C ALA A 78 18.23 -0.01 -3.91
N ARG A 79 18.22 -1.35 -3.87
CA ARG A 79 19.27 -2.13 -3.18
C ARG A 79 20.62 -2.07 -3.89
N SER A 80 20.62 -2.12 -5.23
CA SER A 80 21.84 -2.05 -6.06
C SER A 80 22.56 -0.71 -5.89
N GLU A 81 21.81 0.40 -5.84
CA GLU A 81 22.36 1.74 -5.65
C GLU A 81 23.01 1.92 -4.27
N ASN A 82 22.37 1.41 -3.21
CA ASN A 82 22.94 1.40 -1.87
C ASN A 82 24.23 0.56 -1.76
N SER A 83 24.39 -0.48 -2.57
CA SER A 83 25.59 -1.34 -2.57
C SER A 83 26.78 -0.75 -3.31
N LYS A 84 26.58 0.25 -4.17
CA LYS A 84 27.67 0.97 -4.87
C LYS A 84 28.17 2.20 -4.10
N ALA A 85 27.41 2.65 -3.11
CA ALA A 85 27.74 3.80 -2.27
C ALA A 85 28.47 3.42 -0.95
N ALA A 86 28.69 2.11 -0.71
CA ALA A 86 29.47 1.56 0.40
C ALA A 86 30.81 1.02 -0.12
#